data_AF-A0A533ULU6-F1
#
_entry.id   AF-A0A533ULU6-F1
#
_cell.length_a   1.000
_cell.length_b   1.000
_cell.length_c   1.000
_cell.angle_alpha   90.00
_cell.angle_beta   90.00
_cell.angle_gamma   90.00
#
_symmetry.space_group_name_H-M   'P 1'
#
loop_
_entity.id
_entity.type
_entity.pdbx_description
1 polymer ?
#
loop_
_entity_poly.entity_id
_entity_poly.type
_entity_poly.pdbx_seq_one_letter_code
_entity_poly.pdbx_strand_id
1 'polypeptide(L)'
;MIQYSCSHGGVYTVNPNLVKVDFSSSINPLGISKKVLNALRKNLPKLSSIYPDDENTILKKKIIDYLPSPLTQDSINIGNGATELIYNFVRTFVRKQVVIPSPTFCEYEMASRKLGAKIKHVPLKNWKLDIDSILETSKNSCKNFH
;
A
#
# COMPACT_ATOMS: atom_id res chain seq x y z
N MET A 1 -18.20 12.94 15.35
CA MET A 1 -17.00 12.53 14.58
C MET A 1 -17.48 12.00 13.24
N ILE A 2 -17.07 12.60 12.13
CA ILE A 2 -17.37 12.05 10.79
C ILE A 2 -16.51 10.80 10.63
N GLN A 3 -17.13 9.62 10.59
CA GLN A 3 -16.43 8.37 10.34
C GLN A 3 -16.14 8.29 8.84
N TYR A 4 -14.90 8.59 8.47
CA TYR A 4 -14.42 8.36 7.10
C TYR A 4 -14.22 6.86 6.92
N SER A 5 -15.01 6.23 6.06
CA SER A 5 -14.85 4.82 5.68
C SER A 5 -14.18 4.72 4.32
N CYS A 6 -13.05 4.02 4.25
CA CYS A 6 -12.46 3.56 3.01
C CYS A 6 -13.06 2.18 2.69
N SER A 7 -13.68 2.05 1.52
CA SER A 7 -14.25 0.78 1.04
C SER A 7 -13.38 0.23 -0.06
N HIS A 8 -13.23 -1.09 -0.06
CA HIS A 8 -12.50 -1.84 -1.08
C HIS A 8 -13.45 -2.73 -1.86
N GLY A 9 -12.98 -3.28 -2.97
CA GLY A 9 -13.62 -4.41 -3.64
C GLY A 9 -13.24 -5.74 -2.99
N GLY A 10 -13.76 -6.83 -3.54
CA GLY A 10 -13.53 -8.20 -3.10
C GLY A 10 -14.81 -8.93 -2.74
N VAL A 11 -14.79 -10.26 -2.85
CA VAL A 11 -15.97 -11.14 -2.67
C VAL A 11 -16.70 -10.97 -1.34
N TYR A 12 -16.02 -10.54 -0.28
CA TYR A 12 -16.59 -10.38 1.07
C TYR A 12 -17.17 -8.99 1.34
N THR A 13 -17.13 -8.08 0.37
CA THR A 13 -17.76 -6.75 0.46
C THR A 13 -19.27 -6.83 0.22
N VAL A 14 -19.72 -7.94 -0.35
CA VAL A 14 -21.11 -8.34 -0.56
C VAL A 14 -21.31 -9.75 -0.01
N ASN A 15 -22.51 -10.32 -0.15
CA ASN A 15 -22.70 -11.74 0.16
C ASN A 15 -21.90 -12.62 -0.83
N PRO A 16 -20.83 -13.32 -0.39
CA PRO A 16 -19.96 -14.07 -1.28
C PRO A 16 -20.67 -15.22 -2.01
N ASN A 17 -21.75 -15.75 -1.44
CA ASN A 17 -22.55 -16.81 -2.07
C ASN A 17 -23.29 -16.34 -3.33
N LEU A 18 -23.44 -15.01 -3.51
CA LEU A 18 -24.06 -14.42 -4.68
C LEU A 18 -23.03 -14.06 -5.77
N VAL A 19 -21.73 -14.14 -5.47
CA VAL A 19 -20.66 -13.76 -6.39
C VAL A 19 -20.32 -14.94 -7.30
N LYS A 20 -20.69 -14.85 -8.58
CA LYS A 20 -20.33 -15.85 -9.60
C LYS A 20 -18.89 -15.68 -10.10
N VAL A 21 -18.49 -14.42 -10.34
CA VAL A 21 -17.15 -14.03 -10.77
C VAL A 21 -16.84 -12.66 -10.16
N ASP A 22 -15.66 -12.50 -9.57
CA ASP A 22 -15.23 -11.24 -8.96
C ASP A 22 -14.36 -10.41 -9.92
N PHE A 23 -14.86 -9.25 -10.35
CA PHE A 23 -14.12 -8.24 -11.11
C PHE A 23 -13.85 -6.97 -10.29
N SER A 24 -14.16 -6.99 -8.99
CA SER A 24 -14.00 -5.84 -8.09
C SER A 24 -12.61 -5.80 -7.43
N SER A 25 -11.84 -6.89 -7.50
CA SER A 25 -10.48 -6.98 -6.97
C SER A 25 -9.47 -7.33 -8.07
N SER A 26 -8.33 -6.64 -8.07
CA SER A 26 -7.25 -6.83 -9.06
C SER A 26 -6.36 -8.01 -8.69
N ILE A 27 -6.91 -9.23 -8.70
CA ILE A 27 -6.18 -10.47 -8.40
C ILE A 27 -5.75 -11.15 -9.70
N ASN A 28 -4.58 -11.81 -9.69
CA ASN A 28 -4.10 -12.58 -10.84
C ASN A 28 -5.01 -13.80 -11.11
N PRO A 29 -5.68 -13.89 -12.27
CA PRO A 29 -6.61 -14.99 -12.57
C PRO A 29 -5.92 -16.34 -12.76
N LEU A 30 -4.59 -16.37 -12.94
CA LEU A 30 -3.82 -17.61 -13.06
C LEU A 30 -3.60 -18.31 -11.72
N GLY A 31 -3.95 -17.67 -10.60
CA GLY A 31 -3.78 -18.20 -9.25
C GLY A 31 -2.33 -18.23 -8.77
N ILE A 32 -2.09 -19.00 -7.70
CA ILE A 32 -0.78 -19.07 -7.04
C ILE A 32 0.19 -19.91 -7.90
N SER A 33 1.43 -19.42 -8.05
CA SER A 33 2.49 -20.15 -8.74
C SER A 33 2.75 -21.54 -8.12
N LYS A 34 2.90 -22.57 -8.96
CA LYS A 34 3.25 -23.94 -8.54
C LYS A 34 4.54 -23.99 -7.70
N LYS A 35 5.51 -23.11 -7.99
CA LYS A 35 6.76 -23.00 -7.22
C LYS A 35 6.49 -22.58 -5.76
N VAL A 36 5.58 -21.62 -5.56
CA VAL A 36 5.17 -21.15 -4.23
C VAL A 36 4.42 -22.25 -3.48
N LEU A 37 3.46 -22.92 -4.13
CA LEU A 37 2.72 -24.03 -3.52
C LEU A 37 3.64 -25.17 -3.06
N ASN A 38 4.62 -25.54 -3.89
CA ASN A 38 5.59 -26.59 -3.54
C ASN A 38 6.48 -26.16 -2.37
N ALA A 39 6.94 -24.90 -2.34
CA ALA A 39 7.73 -24.37 -1.25
C ALA A 39 6.94 -24.33 0.07
N LEU A 40 5.67 -23.90 0.02
CA LEU A 40 4.78 -23.90 1.20
C LEU A 40 4.56 -25.32 1.72
N ARG A 41 4.18 -26.27 0.87
CA ARG A 41 3.97 -27.67 1.27
C ARG A 41 5.22 -28.28 1.92
N LYS A 42 6.39 -28.05 1.32
CA LYS A 42 7.68 -28.55 1.84
C LYS A 42 8.02 -27.97 3.22
N ASN A 43 7.64 -26.72 3.49
CA ASN A 43 8.04 -26.00 4.71
C ASN A 43 6.90 -25.83 5.74
N LEU A 44 5.68 -26.32 5.45
CA LEU A 44 4.50 -26.17 6.29
C LEU A 44 4.76 -26.58 7.76
N PRO A 45 5.45 -27.70 8.06
CA PRO A 45 5.73 -28.09 9.46
C PRO A 45 6.59 -27.08 10.22
N LYS A 46 7.42 -26.29 9.53
CA LYS A 46 8.30 -25.29 10.14
C LYS A 46 7.58 -23.98 10.47
N LEU A 47 6.49 -23.67 9.76
CA LEU A 47 5.78 -22.40 9.91
C LEU A 47 5.14 -22.23 11.30
N SER A 48 4.76 -23.33 11.96
CA SER A 48 4.16 -23.29 13.31
C SER A 48 5.19 -23.43 14.44
N SER A 49 6.43 -23.77 14.14
CA SER A 49 7.46 -24.09 15.15
C SER A 49 8.53 -23.01 15.30
N ILE A 50 8.62 -22.05 14.37
CA ILE A 50 9.69 -21.06 14.31
C ILE A 50 9.09 -19.69 13.98
N TYR A 51 9.42 -18.68 14.78
CA TYR A 51 9.06 -17.30 14.47
C TYR A 51 9.85 -16.83 13.24
N PRO A 52 9.25 -16.04 12.32
CA PRO A 52 9.97 -15.53 11.15
C PRO A 52 11.23 -14.75 11.55
N ASP A 53 12.21 -14.74 10.65
CA ASP A 53 13.35 -13.81 10.71
C ASP A 53 12.80 -12.37 10.70
N ASP A 54 12.92 -11.68 11.84
CA ASP A 54 12.38 -10.35 12.07
C ASP A 54 13.08 -9.31 11.17
N GLU A 55 14.36 -9.52 10.86
CA GLU A 55 15.10 -8.68 9.92
C GLU A 55 14.81 -8.98 8.45
N ASN A 56 14.11 -10.09 8.18
CA ASN A 56 13.74 -10.54 6.82
C ASN A 56 14.95 -10.65 5.87
N THR A 57 16.11 -11.02 6.41
CA THR A 57 17.43 -10.94 5.77
C THR A 57 17.47 -11.66 4.42
N ILE A 58 17.00 -12.91 4.38
CA ILE A 58 17.01 -13.72 3.16
C ILE A 58 16.03 -13.16 2.13
N LEU A 59 14.85 -12.72 2.56
CA LEU A 59 13.83 -12.17 1.67
C LEU A 59 14.30 -10.86 1.03
N LYS A 60 14.80 -9.92 1.85
CA LYS A 60 15.36 -8.64 1.36
C LYS A 60 16.49 -8.88 0.37
N LYS A 61 17.43 -9.80 0.66
CA LYS A 61 18.49 -10.18 -0.29
C LYS A 61 17.93 -10.66 -1.63
N LYS A 62 16.93 -11.55 -1.61
CA LYS A 62 16.31 -12.07 -2.84
C LYS A 62 15.57 -11.00 -3.65
N ILE A 63 14.96 -10.01 -2.98
CA ILE A 63 14.33 -8.87 -3.64
C ILE A 63 15.40 -7.99 -4.29
N ILE A 64 16.50 -7.70 -3.61
CA ILE A 64 17.61 -6.91 -4.15
C ILE A 64 18.22 -7.62 -5.37
N ASP A 65 18.51 -8.91 -5.27
CA ASP A 65 19.06 -9.71 -6.39
C ASP A 65 18.13 -9.73 -7.62
N TYR A 66 16.81 -9.58 -7.42
CA TYR A 66 15.81 -9.56 -8.49
C TYR A 66 15.69 -8.18 -9.16
N LEU A 67 15.91 -7.10 -8.42
CA LEU A 67 15.77 -5.75 -8.93
C LEU A 67 17.02 -5.32 -9.71
N PRO A 68 16.87 -4.60 -10.84
CA PRO A 68 18.00 -4.18 -11.67
C PRO A 68 18.77 -2.97 -11.10
N SER A 69 18.63 -2.66 -9.81
CA SER A 69 19.14 -1.44 -9.18
C SER A 69 20.08 -1.78 -8.00
N PRO A 70 21.14 -0.97 -7.78
CA PRO A 70 22.07 -1.19 -6.66
C PRO A 70 21.41 -0.76 -5.35
N LEU A 71 20.67 -1.67 -4.72
CA LEU A 71 19.97 -1.43 -3.45
C LEU A 71 20.70 -2.13 -2.30
N THR A 72 20.67 -1.51 -1.12
CA THR A 72 21.15 -2.10 0.14
C THR A 72 19.99 -2.70 0.93
N GLN A 73 20.31 -3.52 1.94
CA GLN A 73 19.30 -4.08 2.85
C GLN A 73 18.45 -2.98 3.51
N ASP A 74 19.07 -1.86 3.89
CA ASP A 74 18.40 -0.71 4.52
C ASP A 74 17.47 0.05 3.56
N SER A 75 17.60 -0.18 2.25
CA SER A 75 16.73 0.41 1.24
C SER A 75 15.38 -0.32 1.13
N ILE A 76 15.23 -1.49 1.76
CA ILE A 76 14.05 -2.35 1.64
C ILE A 76 13.36 -2.50 3.00
N ASN A 77 12.08 -2.12 3.05
CA ASN A 77 11.19 -2.46 4.16
C ASN A 77 10.21 -3.54 3.71
N ILE A 78 10.07 -4.60 4.53
CA ILE A 78 9.10 -5.66 4.32
C ILE A 78 7.87 -5.34 5.16
N GLY A 79 6.68 -5.49 4.59
CA GLY A 79 5.41 -5.28 5.30
C GLY A 79 4.44 -6.43 5.02
N ASN A 80 3.46 -6.58 5.90
CA ASN A 80 2.34 -7.51 5.78
C ASN A 80 1.31 -6.97 4.78
N GLY A 81 1.74 -6.82 3.53
CA GLY A 81 1.00 -6.16 2.45
C GLY A 81 1.31 -4.67 2.31
N ALA A 82 1.05 -4.14 1.11
CA ALA A 82 1.37 -2.75 0.77
C ALA A 82 0.61 -1.72 1.64
N THR A 83 -0.59 -2.07 2.13
CA THR A 83 -1.37 -1.21 3.03
C THR A 83 -0.61 -0.91 4.32
N GLU A 84 0.04 -1.89 4.95
CA GLU A 84 0.84 -1.62 6.16
C GLU A 84 1.98 -0.65 5.85
N LEU A 85 2.68 -0.84 4.73
CA LEU A 85 3.76 0.04 4.30
C LEU A 85 3.27 1.48 4.05
N ILE A 86 2.08 1.66 3.46
CA ILE A 86 1.45 2.99 3.30
C ILE A 86 1.24 3.66 4.66
N TYR A 87 0.72 2.93 5.64
CA TYR A 87 0.48 3.46 6.99
C TYR A 87 1.78 3.79 7.72
N ASN A 88 2.79 2.92 7.61
CA ASN A 88 4.10 3.15 8.22
C ASN A 88 4.80 4.35 7.58
N PHE A 89 4.69 4.52 6.25
CA PHE A 89 5.21 5.69 5.55
C PHE A 89 4.53 6.97 6.05
N VAL A 90 3.19 6.98 6.09
CA VAL A 90 2.41 8.12 6.56
C VAL A 90 2.75 8.46 8.01
N ARG A 91 2.83 7.45 8.91
CA ARG A 91 3.22 7.63 10.31
C ARG A 91 4.61 8.25 10.47
N THR A 92 5.55 7.90 9.60
CA THR A 92 6.93 8.38 9.67
C THR A 92 7.07 9.81 9.16
N PHE A 93 6.44 10.11 8.01
CA PHE A 93 6.75 11.33 7.25
C PHE A 93 5.65 12.40 7.27
N VAL A 94 4.37 12.02 7.43
CA VAL A 94 3.27 12.99 7.37
C VAL A 94 3.17 13.76 8.68
N ARG A 95 2.95 15.07 8.58
CA ARG A 95 2.79 15.98 9.72
C ARG A 95 1.47 16.73 9.68
N LYS A 96 1.41 17.86 8.97
CA LYS A 96 0.25 18.77 9.01
C LYS A 96 -0.67 18.64 7.80
N GLN A 97 -0.13 18.40 6.61
CA GLN A 97 -0.88 18.48 5.36
C GLN A 97 -0.38 17.45 4.35
N VAL A 98 -1.32 16.88 3.58
CA VAL A 98 -1.03 15.91 2.51
C VAL A 98 -1.81 16.30 1.26
N VAL A 99 -1.14 16.30 0.12
CA VAL A 99 -1.75 16.50 -1.20
C VAL A 99 -2.04 15.12 -1.81
N ILE A 100 -3.28 14.89 -2.23
CA ILE A 100 -3.73 13.59 -2.76
C ILE A 100 -4.42 13.81 -4.11
N PRO A 101 -3.90 13.28 -5.23
CA PRO A 101 -4.62 13.26 -6.50
C PRO A 101 -5.94 12.51 -6.37
N SER A 102 -7.03 12.99 -6.98
CA SER A 102 -8.35 12.37 -6.85
C SER A 102 -9.06 12.22 -8.20
N PRO A 103 -9.64 11.04 -8.51
CA PRO A 103 -9.73 9.84 -7.66
C PRO A 103 -8.41 9.06 -7.55
N THR A 104 -8.19 8.41 -6.40
CA THR A 104 -7.07 7.48 -6.16
C THR A 104 -7.43 6.52 -5.01
N PHE A 105 -6.51 5.64 -4.62
CA PHE A 105 -6.69 4.69 -3.52
C PHE A 105 -6.97 5.38 -2.17
N CYS A 106 -8.08 5.04 -1.52
CA CYS A 106 -8.56 5.78 -0.33
C CYS A 106 -7.70 5.59 0.93
N GLU A 107 -6.85 4.56 0.99
CA GLU A 107 -5.98 4.34 2.16
C GLU A 107 -4.98 5.48 2.38
N TYR A 108 -4.55 6.19 1.32
CA TYR A 108 -3.67 7.35 1.46
C TYR A 108 -4.31 8.44 2.33
N GLU A 109 -5.59 8.71 2.08
CA GLU A 109 -6.38 9.69 2.84
C GLU A 109 -6.67 9.17 4.25
N MET A 110 -7.13 7.92 4.38
CA MET A 110 -7.47 7.32 5.66
C MET A 110 -6.27 7.29 6.61
N ALA A 111 -5.11 6.83 6.14
CA ALA A 111 -3.88 6.83 6.93
C ALA A 111 -3.49 8.24 7.36
N SER A 112 -3.57 9.23 6.46
CA SER A 112 -3.17 10.61 6.73
C SER A 112 -4.08 11.30 7.73
N ARG A 113 -5.40 11.11 7.61
CA ARG A 113 -6.39 11.68 8.53
C ARG A 113 -6.28 11.10 9.94
N LYS A 114 -5.91 9.83 10.09
CA LYS A 114 -5.66 9.21 11.41
C LYS A 114 -4.58 9.92 12.21
N LEU A 115 -3.66 10.62 11.54
CA LEU A 115 -2.62 11.45 12.18
C LEU A 115 -3.02 12.93 12.30
N GLY A 116 -4.27 13.28 12.00
CA GLY A 116 -4.76 14.66 12.05
C GLY A 116 -4.31 15.53 10.86
N ALA A 117 -3.75 14.94 9.80
CA ALA A 117 -3.32 15.71 8.64
C ALA A 117 -4.50 16.30 7.87
N LYS A 118 -4.35 17.55 7.43
CA LYS A 118 -5.29 18.21 6.51
C LYS A 118 -5.06 17.69 5.09
N ILE A 119 -6.12 17.26 4.44
CA ILE A 119 -6.05 16.70 3.08
C ILE A 119 -6.37 17.79 2.07
N LYS A 120 -5.55 17.88 1.02
CA LYS A 120 -5.80 18.71 -0.17
C LYS A 120 -5.92 17.80 -1.37
N HIS A 121 -7.12 17.70 -1.91
CA HIS A 121 -7.33 16.93 -3.14
C HIS A 121 -6.99 17.76 -4.36
N VAL A 122 -6.31 17.14 -5.32
CA VAL A 122 -6.10 17.70 -6.66
C VAL A 122 -6.81 16.80 -7.66
N PRO A 123 -7.86 17.28 -8.36
CA PRO A 123 -8.55 16.48 -9.36
C PRO A 123 -7.61 16.01 -10.48
N LEU A 124 -7.82 14.79 -10.98
CA LEU A 124 -7.17 14.33 -12.21
C LEU A 124 -7.66 15.14 -13.41
N LYS A 125 -6.77 15.35 -14.39
CA LYS A 125 -7.09 15.98 -15.68
C LYS A 125 -7.13 14.89 -16.76
N ASN A 126 -8.31 14.60 -17.30
CA ASN A 126 -8.52 13.52 -18.27
C ASN A 126 -7.95 12.17 -17.80
N TRP A 127 -8.22 11.80 -16.54
CA TRP A 127 -7.70 10.58 -15.89
C TRP A 127 -6.18 10.49 -15.78
N LYS A 128 -5.48 11.62 -15.95
CA LYS A 128 -4.03 11.75 -15.73
C LYS A 128 -3.75 12.68 -14.56
N LEU A 129 -2.56 12.53 -13.97
CA LEU A 129 -2.10 13.42 -12.91
C LEU A 129 -1.93 14.84 -13.48
N ASP A 130 -2.55 15.81 -12.82
CA ASP A 130 -2.30 17.23 -13.09
C ASP A 130 -1.05 17.67 -12.29
N ILE A 131 0.11 17.48 -12.90
CA ILE A 131 1.42 17.68 -12.24
C ILE A 131 1.59 19.12 -11.78
N ASP A 132 1.17 20.09 -12.60
CA ASP A 132 1.29 21.52 -12.29
C ASP A 132 0.46 21.87 -11.05
N SER A 133 -0.80 21.42 -11.01
CA SER A 133 -1.69 21.65 -9.87
C SER A 133 -1.20 20.95 -8.59
N ILE A 134 -0.62 19.75 -8.71
CA ILE A 134 0.00 19.04 -7.57
C ILE A 134 1.19 19.83 -7.02
N LEU A 135 2.08 20.31 -7.89
CA LEU A 135 3.26 21.09 -7.50
C LEU A 135 2.88 22.43 -6.87
N GLU A 136 1.91 23.14 -7.45
CA GLU A 136 1.41 24.41 -6.92
C GLU A 136 0.80 24.22 -5.52
N THR A 137 -0.09 23.23 -5.37
CA THR A 137 -0.73 22.92 -4.08
C THR A 137 0.31 22.51 -3.03
N SER A 138 1.34 21.76 -3.42
CA SER A 138 2.41 21.32 -2.52
C SER A 138 3.27 22.50 -2.03
N LYS A 139 3.65 23.43 -2.92
CA LYS A 139 4.42 24.63 -2.55
C LYS A 139 3.66 25.52 -1.56
N ASN A 140 2.36 25.73 -1.79
CA ASN A 140 1.52 26.53 -0.90
C ASN A 140 1.30 25.85 0.46
N SER A 141 1.32 24.52 0.48
CA SER A 141 1.27 23.72 1.72
C SER A 141 2.54 23.92 2.57
N CYS A 142 3.70 24.11 1.92
CA CYS A 142 4.96 24.32 2.62
C CYS A 142 5.20 25.74 3.19
N LYS A 143 4.43 26.74 2.76
CA LYS A 143 4.63 28.14 3.21
C LYS A 143 3.95 28.47 4.54
N ASN A 144 3.05 27.61 5.03
CA ASN A 144 2.35 27.78 6.30
C ASN A 144 3.09 27.12 7.49
N PHE A 145 4.42 27.06 7.43
CA PHE A 145 5.27 26.41 8.44
C PHE A 145 5.96 27.37 9.42
N HIS A 146 5.48 28.61 9.51
CA HIS A 146 5.84 29.56 10.58
C HIS A 146 4.72 29.63 11.61
#